data_AF-A0A920TYN3-F1
#
_entry.id   AF-A0A920TYN3-F1
#
_cell.length_a   1.000
_cell.length_b   1.000
_cell.length_c   1.000
_cell.angle_alpha   90.00
_cell.angle_beta   90.00
_cell.angle_gamma   90.00
#
_symmetry.space_group_name_H-M   'P 1'
#
loop_
_entity.id
_entity.type
_entity.pdbx_description
1 polymer ?
#
loop_
_entity_poly.entity_id
_entity_poly.type
_entity_poly.pdbx_seq_one_letter_code
_entity_poly.pdbx_strand_id
1 'polypeptide(L)' 'MFIINDENQSHIPIGSEIQNESKKVGTVVISALINEKSTSLAVINTSDSGNQLNIRNKGIVLL' A
#
# COMPACT_ATOMS: atom_id res chain seq x y z
N MET A 1 -1.02 -9.02 6.30
CA MET A 1 -1.89 -7.84 6.45
C MET A 1 -1.01 -6.75 6.99
N PHE A 2 -0.89 -5.63 6.27
CA PHE A 2 0.11 -4.60 6.53
C PHE A 2 -0.53 -3.23 6.56
N ILE A 3 0.06 -2.34 7.36
CA ILE A 3 -0.32 -0.93 7.39
C ILE A 3 0.60 -0.17 6.43
N ILE A 4 0.01 0.68 5.61
CA ILE A 4 0.68 1.55 4.65
C ILE A 4 0.42 2.98 5.09
N ASN A 5 1.49 3.77 5.27
CA ASN A 5 1.38 5.21 5.47
C ASN A 5 1.94 5.92 4.22
N ASP A 6 1.13 6.78 3.59
CA ASP A 6 1.64 7.70 2.55
C ASP A 6 2.00 9.04 3.21
N GLU A 7 3.31 9.33 3.25
CA GLU A 7 3.84 10.59 3.79
C GLU A 7 3.48 11.81 2.93
N ASN A 8 3.16 11.61 1.64
CA ASN A 8 2.74 12.68 0.76
C ASN A 8 1.24 13.03 0.90
N GLN A 9 0.57 12.48 1.91
CA GLN A 9 -0.85 12.71 2.21
C GLN A 9 -1.80 12.39 1.04
N SER A 10 -1.33 11.64 0.03
CA SER A 10 -2.17 11.25 -1.09
C SER A 10 -3.08 10.13 -0.60
N HIS A 11 -4.38 10.39 -0.55
CA HIS A 11 -5.35 9.36 -0.21
C HIS A 11 -5.19 8.16 -1.17
N ILE A 12 -4.85 7.00 -0.62
CA ILE A 12 -4.76 5.74 -1.37
C ILE A 12 -6.16 5.11 -1.40
N PRO A 13 -6.85 5.00 -2.54
CA PRO A 13 -8.19 4.44 -2.55
C PRO A 13 -8.21 2.94 -2.28
N ILE A 14 -9.30 2.47 -1.68
CA ILE A 14 -9.63 1.04 -1.57
C ILE A 14 -9.63 0.43 -2.98
N GLY A 15 -9.10 -0.78 -3.11
CA GLY A 15 -8.94 -1.48 -4.37
C GLY A 15 -7.69 -1.11 -5.17
N SER A 16 -6.88 -0.15 -4.70
CA SER A 16 -5.59 0.15 -5.32
C SER A 16 -4.71 -1.09 -5.38
N GLU A 17 -4.06 -1.29 -6.53
CA GLU A 17 -3.15 -2.41 -6.74
C GLU A 17 -1.80 -2.15 -6.09
N ILE A 18 -1.29 -3.19 -5.42
CA ILE A 18 0.07 -3.22 -4.90
C ILE A 18 0.88 -4.07 -5.85
N GLN A 19 2.00 -3.53 -6.29
CA GLN A 19 2.84 -4.12 -7.33
C GLN A 19 4.24 -4.32 -6.81
N ASN A 20 4.83 -5.46 -7.16
CA ASN A 20 6.28 -5.65 -7.16
C ASN A 20 6.71 -5.48 -8.61
N GLU A 21 7.46 -4.42 -8.91
CA GLU A 21 7.72 -3.97 -10.28
C GLU A 21 6.40 -3.76 -11.05
N SER A 22 6.11 -4.59 -12.05
CA SER A 22 4.86 -4.55 -12.84
C SER A 22 3.86 -5.64 -12.44
N LYS A 23 4.21 -6.53 -11.51
CA LYS A 23 3.37 -7.66 -11.11
C LYS A 23 2.48 -7.27 -9.94
N LYS A 24 1.17 -7.46 -10.08
CA LYS A 24 0.23 -7.34 -8.96
C LYS A 24 0.51 -8.41 -7.90
N VAL A 25 0.74 -7.98 -6.66
CA VAL A 25 1.02 -8.84 -5.50
C VAL A 25 0.05 -8.62 -4.34
N GLY A 26 -0.84 -7.63 -4.44
CA GLY A 26 -1.80 -7.36 -3.39
C GLY A 26 -2.80 -6.25 -3.73
N THR A 27 -3.61 -5.91 -2.74
CA THR A 27 -4.61 -4.85 -2.84
C THR A 27 -4.83 -4.14 -1.51
N VAL A 28 -5.20 -2.87 -1.59
CA VAL A 28 -5.63 -2.07 -0.44
C VAL A 28 -7.10 -2.41 -0.12
N VAL A 29 -7.37 -2.83 1.10
CA VAL A 29 -8.70 -3.25 1.56
C VAL A 29 -9.39 -2.20 2.43
N ILE A 30 -8.63 -1.37 3.15
CA ILE A 30 -9.15 -0.26 3.96
C ILE A 30 -8.26 0.94 3.71
N SER A 31 -8.84 2.14 3.67
CA SER A 31 -8.08 3.38 3.67
C SER A 31 -8.80 4.44 4.47
N ALA A 32 -8.04 5.16 5.29
CA ALA A 32 -8.53 6.22 6.15
C ALA A 32 -7.53 7.38 6.19
N LEU A 33 -8.05 8.60 6.32
CA LEU A 33 -7.27 9.78 6.62
C LEU A 33 -7.26 9.96 8.15
N ILE A 34 -6.11 9.75 8.77
CA ILE A 34 -5.91 9.87 10.23
C ILE A 34 -4.82 10.92 10.47
N ASN A 35 -5.14 11.99 11.20
CA ASN A 35 -4.20 13.08 11.50
C ASN A 35 -3.49 13.62 10.24
N GLU A 36 -4.26 13.87 9.17
CA GLU A 36 -3.76 14.34 7.86
C GLU A 36 -2.83 13.36 7.13
N LYS A 37 -2.64 12.15 7.64
CA LYS A 37 -1.90 11.08 6.96
C LYS A 37 -2.87 10.05 6.38
N SER A 38 -2.60 9.61 5.15
CA SER A 38 -3.33 8.48 4.57
C SER A 38 -2.76 7.19 5.15
N THR A 39 -3.55 6.53 5.99
CA THR A 39 -3.24 5.21 6.57
C THR A 39 -4.14 4.18 5.91
N SER A 40 -3.54 3.16 5.32
CA SER A 40 -4.26 2.12 4.58
C SER A 40 -3.90 0.74 5.08
N LEU A 41 -4.85 -0.17 5.00
CA LEU A 41 -4.65 -1.59 5.26
C LEU A 41 -4.60 -2.34 3.95
N ALA A 42 -3.62 -3.23 3.82
CA ALA A 42 -3.42 -4.02 2.63
C ALA A 42 -3.28 -5.51 2.92
N VAL A 43 -3.69 -6.29 1.91
CA VAL A 43 -3.42 -7.72 1.80
C VAL A 43 -2.46 -7.91 0.65
N ILE A 44 -1.36 -8.62 0.91
CA ILE A 44 -0.34 -8.97 -0.09
C ILE A 44 -0.03 -10.47 0.00
N ASN A 45 0.52 -11.02 -1.07
CA ASN A 45 1.10 -12.35 -1.05
C ASN A 45 2.25 -12.42 -0.05
N THR A 46 2.26 -13.44 0.80
CA THR A 46 3.31 -13.61 1.83
C THR A 46 4.71 -13.73 1.24
N SER A 47 4.84 -14.31 0.03
CA SER A 47 6.12 -14.40 -0.68
C SER A 47 6.72 -13.04 -1.05
N ASP A 48 5.90 -11.98 -1.08
CA ASP A 48 6.29 -10.65 -1.54
C ASP A 48 6.51 -9.66 -0.38
N SER A 49 6.38 -10.08 0.89
CA SER A 49 6.45 -9.17 2.04
C SER A 49 7.83 -8.57 2.32
N GLY A 50 8.89 -9.13 1.75
CA GLY A 50 10.26 -8.59 1.86
C GLY A 50 10.70 -7.77 0.65
N ASN A 51 9.85 -7.64 -0.37
CA ASN A 51 10.20 -6.95 -1.61
C ASN A 51 9.89 -5.45 -1.50
N GLN A 52 10.54 -4.66 -2.35
CA GLN A 52 10.14 -3.28 -2.56
C GLN A 52 8.81 -3.26 -3.32
N LEU A 53 7.79 -2.70 -2.69
CA LEU A 53 6.44 -2.64 -3.26
C LEU A 53 6.09 -1.22 -3.69
N ASN A 54 5.23 -1.13 -4.68
CA ASN A 54 4.75 0.12 -5.25
C ASN A 54 3.22 0.16 -5.28
N ILE A 55 2.66 1.35 -5.10
CA ILE A 55 1.27 1.69 -5.44
C ILE A 55 1.32 2.90 -6.37
N ARG A 56 0.70 2.81 -7.54
CA ARG A 56 0.64 3.94 -8.51
C ARG A 56 2.03 4.52 -8.83
N ASN A 57 3.02 3.66 -9.06
CA ASN A 57 4.42 4.03 -9.31
C ASN A 57 5.13 4.76 -8.16
N LYS A 58 4.57 4.73 -6.93
CA LYS A 58 5.23 5.23 -5.72
C LYS A 58 5.63 4.05 -4.85
N GLY A 59 6.89 4.03 -4.41
CA GLY A 59 7.35 3.08 -3.40
C GLY A 59 6.59 3.25 -2.10
N ILE A 60 6.22 2.13 -1.46
CA ILE A 60 5.55 2.11 -0.17
C ILE A 60 6.41 1.40 0.88
N VAL A 61 6.32 1.89 2.11
CA VAL A 61 6.92 1.25 3.28
C VAL A 61 5.82 0.47 4.00
N LEU A 62 6.05 -0.82 4.23
CA LEU A 62 5.17 -1.66 5.03
C LEU A 62 5.58 -1.53 6.51
N LEU A 63 4.58 -1.36 7.38
CA LEU A 63 4.70 -1.42 8.84
C LEU A 63 3.99 -2.66 9.39
#